data_AF-A0A453HH93-F1
#
_entry.id   AF-A0A453HH93-F1
#
_cell.length_a   1.000
_cell.length_b   1.000
_cell.length_c   1.000
_cell.angle_alpha   90.00
_cell.angle_beta   90.00
_cell.angle_gamma   90.00
#
_symmetry.space_group_name_H-M   'P 1'
#
loop_
_entity.id
_entity.type
_entity.pdbx_description
1 polymer ?
#
loop_
_entity_poly.entity_id
_entity_poly.type
_entity_poly.pdbx_seq_one_letter_code
_entity_poly.pdbx_strand_id
1 'polypeptide(L)'
;MPARPNTSIQKCLGCDGSFCGAYWYSQGVNSSHCNLICNQETFRMISQHHISRLPDTLHGGNPYEKDITERCIQKSGKTLQAVISEWIAKFDNKELDRSRLQLNNVEAITSRTYLCNHCYNKFVDFLLYWFRVSTPRNLLPADAADRDSCWYGFMCRTQHHRQDHAKKLNHVCRPTRGNP
;
A
#
# COMPACT_ATOMS: atom_id res chain seq x y z
N MET A 1 5.82 26.40 -9.61
CA MET A 1 4.51 26.92 -9.13
C MET A 1 4.77 27.81 -7.92
N PRO A 2 3.95 28.84 -7.65
CA PRO A 2 4.07 29.62 -6.42
C PRO A 2 3.88 28.72 -5.20
N ALA A 3 4.81 28.78 -4.24
CA ALA A 3 4.68 28.07 -2.98
C ALA A 3 3.55 28.71 -2.16
N ARG A 4 2.50 27.95 -1.87
CA ARG A 4 1.37 28.39 -1.03
C ARG A 4 1.44 27.58 0.28
N PRO A 5 1.93 28.17 1.38
CA PRO A 5 2.20 27.44 2.63
C PRO A 5 0.96 26.79 3.26
N ASN A 6 -0.24 27.22 2.89
CA ASN A 6 -1.51 26.71 3.43
C ASN A 6 -2.23 25.71 2.53
N THR A 7 -1.57 25.13 1.52
CA THR A 7 -2.22 24.20 0.58
C THR A 7 -1.64 22.80 0.65
N SER A 8 -2.45 21.83 1.09
CA SER A 8 -2.11 20.40 1.13
C SER A 8 -1.96 19.78 -0.26
N ILE A 9 -2.39 20.49 -1.31
CA ILE A 9 -2.39 20.05 -2.71
C ILE A 9 -1.06 20.33 -3.44
N GLN A 10 -0.02 20.75 -2.72
CA GLN A 10 1.30 21.05 -3.28
C GLN A 10 2.44 20.20 -2.72
N LYS A 11 2.20 19.45 -1.64
CA LYS A 11 3.25 18.70 -0.92
C LYS A 11 2.73 17.35 -0.47
N CYS A 12 3.43 16.28 -0.84
CA CYS A 12 3.09 14.93 -0.40
C CYS A 12 3.43 14.75 1.07
N LEU A 13 2.43 14.40 1.88
CA LEU A 13 2.63 14.24 3.32
C LEU A 13 3.53 13.04 3.65
N GLY A 14 3.54 12.03 2.79
CA GLY A 14 4.29 10.78 3.01
C GLY A 14 5.77 10.81 2.61
N CYS A 15 6.23 11.82 1.85
CA CYS A 15 7.65 11.96 1.47
C CYS A 15 8.18 13.39 1.45
N ASP A 16 7.34 14.38 1.80
CA ASP A 16 7.63 15.81 1.74
C ASP A 16 7.97 16.38 0.36
N GLY A 17 7.85 15.57 -0.70
CA GLY A 17 8.08 16.01 -2.08
C GLY A 17 7.03 17.02 -2.57
N SER A 18 7.47 17.96 -3.41
CA SER A 18 6.63 19.02 -4.00
C SER A 18 5.97 18.57 -5.31
N PHE A 19 4.68 18.88 -5.49
CA PHE A 19 3.89 18.46 -6.65
C PHE A 19 3.01 19.61 -7.16
N CYS A 20 2.98 19.81 -8.48
CA CYS A 20 2.25 20.93 -9.10
C CYS A 20 0.91 20.58 -9.74
N GLY A 21 0.66 19.30 -10.05
CA GLY A 21 -0.52 18.90 -10.82
C GLY A 21 -1.84 19.24 -10.14
N ALA A 22 -2.03 18.81 -8.89
CA ALA A 22 -3.27 19.09 -8.14
C ALA A 22 -3.50 20.58 -7.92
N TYR A 23 -2.45 21.36 -7.69
CA TYR A 23 -2.54 22.81 -7.59
C TYR A 23 -3.02 23.46 -8.89
N TRP A 24 -2.36 23.19 -10.02
CA TRP A 24 -2.75 23.79 -11.30
C TRP A 24 -4.15 23.39 -11.74
N TYR A 25 -4.54 22.14 -11.50
CA TYR A 25 -5.90 21.68 -11.73
C TYR A 25 -6.92 22.47 -10.89
N SER A 26 -6.62 22.75 -9.61
CA SER A 26 -7.48 23.59 -8.76
C SER A 26 -7.60 25.04 -9.26
N GLN A 27 -6.67 25.50 -10.10
CA GLN A 27 -6.70 26.82 -10.74
C GLN A 27 -7.35 26.77 -12.14
N GLY A 28 -7.95 25.63 -12.52
CA GLY A 28 -8.61 25.46 -13.82
C GLY A 28 -7.67 25.15 -14.99
N VAL A 29 -6.39 24.84 -14.72
CA VAL A 29 -5.43 24.44 -15.76
C VAL A 29 -5.54 22.93 -15.98
N ASN A 30 -5.96 22.53 -17.18
CA ASN A 30 -6.15 21.11 -17.53
C ASN A 30 -4.85 20.43 -18.01
N SER A 31 -4.81 19.09 -17.94
CA SER A 31 -3.66 18.25 -18.28
C SER A 31 -3.21 18.36 -19.75
N SER A 32 -4.10 18.75 -20.66
CA SER A 32 -3.77 19.03 -22.07
C SER A 32 -2.79 20.19 -22.23
N HIS A 33 -2.66 21.07 -21.22
CA HIS A 33 -1.83 22.27 -21.26
C HIS A 33 -0.60 22.15 -20.34
N CYS A 34 -0.36 20.98 -19.73
CA CYS A 34 0.68 20.78 -18.72
C CYS A 34 1.67 19.69 -19.16
N ASN A 35 2.97 19.96 -18.98
CA ASN A 35 4.02 18.95 -19.13
C ASN A 35 3.73 17.72 -18.25
N LEU A 36 4.21 16.53 -18.66
CA LEU A 36 4.13 15.26 -17.91
C LEU A 36 4.48 15.41 -16.41
N ILE A 37 5.38 16.35 -16.10
CA ILE A 37 5.86 16.66 -14.75
C ILE A 37 4.76 17.27 -13.84
N CYS A 38 3.79 18.00 -14.39
CA CYS A 38 2.65 18.57 -13.64
C CYS A 38 1.34 17.81 -13.92
N ASN A 39 1.39 16.49 -14.07
CA ASN A 39 0.18 15.67 -14.21
C ASN A 39 -0.54 15.51 -12.85
N GLN A 40 -1.83 15.81 -12.81
CA GLN A 40 -2.70 15.59 -11.64
C GLN A 40 -2.75 14.12 -11.17
N GLU A 41 -2.48 13.16 -12.05
CA GLU A 41 -2.46 11.73 -11.73
C GLU A 41 -1.27 11.31 -10.89
N THR A 42 -0.22 12.13 -10.83
CA THR A 42 0.98 11.81 -10.04
C THR A 42 0.78 12.13 -8.55
N PHE A 43 -0.25 12.91 -8.22
CA PHE A 43 -0.49 13.43 -6.89
C PHE A 43 -1.98 13.68 -6.63
N ARG A 44 -2.62 12.79 -5.86
CA ARG A 44 -4.05 12.81 -5.58
C ARG A 44 -4.33 12.53 -4.11
N MET A 45 -5.54 12.89 -3.67
CA MET A 45 -6.08 12.48 -2.39
C MET A 45 -6.18 10.95 -2.32
N ILE A 46 -5.84 10.34 -1.18
CA ILE A 46 -5.84 8.87 -0.99
C ILE A 46 -7.16 8.23 -1.42
N SER A 47 -8.30 8.83 -1.06
CA SER A 47 -9.64 8.35 -1.43
C SER A 47 -9.96 8.44 -2.93
N GLN A 48 -9.22 9.25 -3.69
CA GLN A 48 -9.41 9.47 -5.13
C GLN A 48 -8.43 8.67 -5.99
N HIS A 49 -7.48 7.95 -5.38
CA HIS A 49 -6.62 7.04 -6.11
C HIS A 49 -7.41 5.80 -6.55
N HIS A 50 -7.11 5.36 -7.77
CA HIS A 50 -7.66 4.13 -8.33
C HIS A 50 -6.52 3.16 -8.61
N ILE A 51 -6.73 1.89 -8.26
CA ILE A 51 -5.76 0.84 -8.48
C ILE A 51 -6.41 -0.38 -9.12
N SER A 52 -5.89 -0.76 -10.29
CA SER A 52 -6.39 -1.88 -11.09
C SER A 52 -5.64 -3.18 -10.85
N ARG A 53 -4.41 -3.11 -10.31
CA ARG A 53 -3.54 -4.28 -10.10
C ARG A 53 -2.76 -4.16 -8.79
N LEU A 54 -2.42 -5.31 -8.21
CA LEU A 54 -1.57 -5.36 -7.02
C LEU A 54 -0.18 -4.78 -7.30
N PRO A 55 0.39 -3.96 -6.39
CA PRO A 55 1.75 -3.45 -6.55
C PRO A 55 2.78 -4.58 -6.66
N ASP A 56 3.83 -4.36 -7.44
CA ASP A 56 4.92 -5.34 -7.58
C ASP A 56 5.80 -5.41 -6.32
N THR A 57 5.74 -4.39 -5.47
CA THR A 57 6.43 -4.30 -4.18
C THR A 57 5.70 -5.00 -3.03
N LEU A 58 4.48 -5.48 -3.26
CA LEU A 58 3.64 -6.10 -2.23
C LEU A 58 4.39 -7.26 -1.54
N HIS A 59 4.31 -7.30 -0.21
CA HIS A 59 5.05 -8.24 0.65
C HIS A 59 6.56 -8.24 0.40
N GLY A 60 7.13 -7.07 0.12
CA GLY A 60 8.55 -6.91 -0.19
C GLY A 60 8.94 -7.54 -1.53
N GLY A 61 8.01 -7.66 -2.47
CA GLY A 61 8.23 -8.29 -3.76
C GLY A 61 8.27 -9.82 -3.72
N ASN A 62 7.68 -10.44 -2.69
CA ASN A 62 7.52 -11.89 -2.63
C ASN A 62 6.37 -12.32 -3.57
N PRO A 63 6.65 -12.99 -4.71
CA PRO A 63 5.62 -13.30 -5.70
C PRO A 63 4.59 -14.32 -5.19
N TYR A 64 4.99 -15.22 -4.30
CA TYR A 64 4.08 -16.22 -3.73
C TYR A 64 3.07 -15.58 -2.77
N GLU A 65 3.52 -14.66 -1.90
CA GLU A 65 2.59 -13.95 -1.02
C GLU A 65 1.69 -12.98 -1.79
N LYS A 66 2.21 -12.37 -2.87
CA LYS A 66 1.40 -11.55 -3.78
C LYS A 66 0.28 -12.37 -4.43
N ASP A 67 0.61 -13.52 -5.02
CA ASP A 67 -0.36 -14.46 -5.60
C ASP A 67 -1.41 -14.92 -4.58
N ILE A 68 -0.98 -15.32 -3.38
CA ILE A 68 -1.90 -15.75 -2.33
C ILE A 68 -2.85 -14.59 -1.95
N THR A 69 -2.35 -13.36 -1.90
CA THR A 69 -3.18 -12.17 -1.62
C THR A 69 -4.23 -11.96 -2.70
N GLU A 70 -3.85 -12.08 -3.97
CA GLU A 70 -4.77 -11.99 -5.09
C GLU A 70 -5.89 -13.04 -4.98
N ARG A 71 -5.53 -14.29 -4.72
CA ARG A 71 -6.50 -15.38 -4.53
C ARG A 71 -7.40 -15.17 -3.31
N CYS A 72 -6.89 -14.59 -2.22
CA CYS A 72 -7.71 -14.23 -1.05
C CYS A 72 -8.75 -13.15 -1.41
N ILE A 73 -8.36 -12.13 -2.18
CA ILE A 73 -9.28 -11.08 -2.65
C ILE A 73 -10.37 -11.70 -3.53
N GLN A 74 -9.98 -12.54 -4.50
CA GLN A 74 -10.93 -13.24 -5.37
C GLN A 74 -11.92 -14.10 -4.57
N LYS A 75 -11.43 -14.90 -3.61
CA LYS A 75 -12.26 -15.76 -2.75
C LYS A 75 -13.20 -14.99 -1.83
N SER A 76 -12.87 -13.74 -1.50
CA SER A 76 -13.75 -12.84 -0.74
C SER A 76 -14.91 -12.27 -1.57
N GLY A 77 -14.89 -12.41 -2.90
CA GLY A 77 -15.90 -11.86 -3.81
C GLY A 77 -15.83 -10.34 -3.98
N LYS A 78 -14.75 -9.68 -3.51
CA LYS A 78 -14.56 -8.23 -3.59
C LYS A 78 -13.59 -7.87 -4.71
N THR A 79 -13.75 -6.68 -5.28
CA THR A 79 -12.73 -6.09 -6.14
C THR A 79 -11.54 -5.61 -5.30
N LEU A 80 -10.35 -5.48 -5.92
CA LEU A 80 -9.18 -4.91 -5.26
C LEU A 80 -9.47 -3.51 -4.68
N GLN A 81 -10.14 -2.67 -5.47
CA GLN A 81 -10.52 -1.32 -5.03
C GLN A 81 -11.45 -1.35 -3.82
N ALA A 82 -12.43 -2.26 -3.77
CA ALA A 82 -13.35 -2.39 -2.64
C ALA A 82 -12.61 -2.83 -1.36
N VAL A 83 -11.67 -3.77 -1.47
CA VAL A 83 -10.80 -4.14 -0.35
C VAL A 83 -9.99 -2.93 0.11
N ILE A 84 -9.33 -2.21 -0.81
CA ILE A 84 -8.52 -1.05 -0.42
C ILE A 84 -9.37 0.04 0.25
N SER A 85 -10.55 0.34 -0.26
CA SER A 85 -11.48 1.31 0.36
C SER A 85 -11.90 0.89 1.77
N GLU A 86 -12.20 -0.38 2.01
CA GLU A 86 -12.49 -0.91 3.34
C GLU A 86 -11.30 -0.76 4.29
N TRP A 87 -10.09 -1.09 3.83
CA TRP A 87 -8.89 -1.02 4.64
C TRP A 87 -8.42 0.42 4.88
N ILE A 88 -8.73 1.36 3.98
CA ILE A 88 -8.60 2.80 4.22
C ILE A 88 -9.50 3.23 5.37
N ALA A 89 -10.75 2.77 5.42
CA ALA A 89 -11.66 3.10 6.52
C ALA A 89 -11.12 2.58 7.87
N LYS A 90 -10.60 1.35 7.89
CA LYS A 90 -9.93 0.77 9.08
C LYS A 90 -8.70 1.58 9.50
N PHE A 91 -7.91 2.04 8.52
CA PHE A 91 -6.77 2.91 8.77
C PHE A 91 -7.21 4.23 9.41
N ASP A 92 -8.22 4.91 8.85
CA ASP A 92 -8.76 6.17 9.37
C ASP A 92 -9.32 6.00 10.81
N ASN A 93 -9.98 4.88 11.08
CA ASN A 93 -10.51 4.52 12.40
C ASN A 93 -9.44 4.12 13.42
N LYS A 94 -8.15 4.12 13.04
CA LYS A 94 -7.02 3.70 13.89
C LYS A 94 -7.11 2.23 14.35
N GLU A 95 -7.71 1.37 13.53
CA GLU A 95 -7.82 -0.07 13.81
C GLU A 95 -6.53 -0.84 13.45
N LEU A 96 -5.56 -0.18 12.82
CA LEU A 96 -4.32 -0.78 12.32
C LEU A 96 -3.12 -0.24 13.10
N ASP A 97 -2.17 -1.12 13.44
CA ASP A 97 -0.87 -0.69 13.95
C ASP A 97 -0.03 -0.10 12.81
N ARG A 98 0.21 1.21 12.91
CA ARG A 98 0.83 2.06 11.90
C ARG A 98 2.36 2.12 12.00
N SER A 99 2.97 1.49 13.00
CA SER A 99 4.42 1.52 13.25
C SER A 99 5.26 1.06 12.06
N ARG A 100 4.67 0.24 11.18
CA ARG A 100 5.31 -0.31 9.99
C ARG A 100 5.07 0.47 8.70
N LEU A 101 4.23 1.50 8.72
CA LEU A 101 3.99 2.33 7.55
C LEU A 101 5.20 3.22 7.30
N GLN A 102 5.99 2.90 6.26
CA GLN A 102 7.22 3.61 5.93
C GLN A 102 6.96 4.89 5.12
N LEU A 103 6.24 5.84 5.73
CA LEU A 103 5.96 7.17 5.21
C LEU A 103 6.30 8.22 6.28
N ASN A 104 6.49 9.47 5.86
CA ASN A 104 6.60 10.58 6.79
C ASN A 104 5.22 10.93 7.36
N ASN A 105 5.19 11.55 8.54
CA ASN A 105 3.98 12.12 9.16
C ASN A 105 2.80 11.13 9.29
N VAL A 106 3.09 9.84 9.53
CA VAL A 106 2.11 8.73 9.54
C VAL A 106 0.85 9.03 10.36
N GLU A 107 1.00 9.64 11.53
CA GLU A 107 -0.12 9.93 12.43
C GLU A 107 -1.13 10.93 11.86
N ALA A 108 -0.69 11.80 10.94
CA ALA A 108 -1.53 12.80 10.29
C ALA A 108 -2.12 12.32 8.95
N ILE A 109 -1.72 11.14 8.45
CA ILE A 109 -2.26 10.58 7.21
C ILE A 109 -3.71 10.10 7.47
N THR A 110 -4.60 10.44 6.55
CA THR A 110 -6.00 9.98 6.49
C THR A 110 -6.42 9.79 5.03
N SER A 111 -7.61 9.24 4.77
CA SER A 111 -8.19 9.16 3.41
C SER A 111 -8.27 10.51 2.67
N ARG A 112 -8.23 11.64 3.38
CA ARG A 112 -8.26 13.00 2.83
C ARG A 112 -6.89 13.60 2.53
N THR A 113 -5.83 12.90 2.90
CA THR A 113 -4.45 13.32 2.66
C THR A 113 -4.09 13.13 1.19
N TYR A 114 -3.31 14.04 0.61
CA TYR A 114 -2.74 13.87 -0.71
C TYR A 114 -1.41 13.11 -0.65
N LEU A 115 -1.30 12.05 -1.46
CA LEU A 115 -0.08 11.27 -1.64
C LEU A 115 0.30 11.20 -3.11
N CYS A 116 1.61 11.15 -3.37
CA CYS A 116 2.12 10.80 -4.68
C CYS A 116 1.98 9.29 -4.94
N ASN A 117 2.10 8.87 -6.20
CA ASN A 117 1.93 7.46 -6.58
C ASN A 117 2.87 6.51 -5.82
N HIS A 118 4.12 6.93 -5.57
CA HIS A 118 5.09 6.13 -4.81
C HIS A 118 4.65 5.92 -3.36
N CYS A 119 4.24 7.00 -2.68
CA CYS A 119 3.75 6.91 -1.31
C CYS A 119 2.42 6.16 -1.23
N TYR A 120 1.55 6.32 -2.23
CA TYR A 120 0.30 5.59 -2.31
C TYR A 120 0.53 4.08 -2.48
N ASN A 121 1.48 3.65 -3.32
CA ASN A 121 1.83 2.23 -3.45
C ASN A 121 2.34 1.64 -2.12
N LYS A 122 3.22 2.35 -1.40
CA LYS A 122 3.66 1.94 -0.05
C LYS A 122 2.50 1.84 0.93
N PHE A 123 1.55 2.77 0.85
CA PHE A 123 0.35 2.76 1.68
C PHE A 123 -0.54 1.56 1.36
N VAL A 124 -0.76 1.26 0.07
CA VAL A 124 -1.50 0.06 -0.36
C VAL A 124 -0.80 -1.24 0.08
N ASP A 125 0.53 -1.33 -0.05
CA ASP A 125 1.30 -2.49 0.44
C ASP A 125 1.07 -2.72 1.93
N PHE A 126 1.07 -1.64 2.72
CA PHE A 126 0.77 -1.69 4.15
C PHE A 126 -0.67 -2.16 4.43
N LEU A 127 -1.67 -1.64 3.72
CA LEU A 127 -3.06 -2.06 3.89
C LEU A 127 -3.26 -3.53 3.54
N LEU A 128 -2.67 -3.98 2.42
CA LEU A 128 -2.80 -5.36 1.95
C LEU A 128 -2.04 -6.36 2.83
N TYR A 129 -0.95 -5.93 3.48
CA TYR A 129 -0.33 -6.70 4.55
C TYR A 129 -1.32 -6.98 5.68
N TRP A 130 -1.99 -5.94 6.20
CA TRP A 130 -2.96 -6.11 7.28
C TRP A 130 -4.21 -6.89 6.86
N PHE A 131 -4.65 -6.73 5.61
CA PHE A 131 -5.65 -7.59 4.99
C PHE A 131 -5.27 -9.06 5.09
N ARG A 132 -4.06 -9.42 4.66
CA ARG A 132 -3.60 -10.81 4.71
C ARG A 132 -3.42 -11.34 6.12
N VAL A 133 -2.90 -10.53 7.05
CA VAL A 133 -2.79 -10.90 8.47
C VAL A 133 -4.16 -11.20 9.08
N SER A 134 -5.18 -10.44 8.67
CA SER A 134 -6.54 -10.55 9.21
C SER A 134 -7.44 -11.48 8.39
N THR A 135 -6.90 -12.12 7.33
CA THR A 135 -7.67 -13.00 6.47
C THR A 135 -8.02 -14.29 7.22
N PRO A 136 -9.31 -14.62 7.40
CA PRO A 136 -9.74 -15.87 8.01
C PRO A 136 -9.23 -17.10 7.24
N ARG A 137 -8.94 -18.20 7.96
CA ARG A 137 -8.43 -19.45 7.35
C ARG A 137 -9.31 -19.97 6.21
N ASN A 138 -10.64 -19.86 6.31
CA ASN A 138 -11.54 -20.31 5.26
C ASN A 138 -11.45 -19.47 3.97
N LEU A 139 -10.91 -18.25 4.02
CA LEU A 139 -10.65 -17.39 2.86
C LEU A 139 -9.22 -17.50 2.34
N LEU A 140 -8.33 -18.19 3.07
CA LEU A 140 -7.03 -18.57 2.53
C LEU A 140 -7.18 -19.70 1.50
N PRO A 141 -6.34 -19.73 0.46
CA PRO A 141 -6.13 -20.93 -0.34
C PRO A 141 -5.57 -22.08 0.50
N ALA A 142 -5.90 -23.32 0.14
CA ALA A 142 -5.49 -24.50 0.92
C ALA A 142 -3.96 -24.63 1.02
N ASP A 143 -3.26 -24.43 -0.11
CA ASP A 143 -1.79 -24.43 -0.19
C ASP A 143 -1.13 -23.32 0.64
N ALA A 144 -1.88 -22.25 0.97
CA ALA A 144 -1.40 -21.17 1.82
C ALA A 144 -1.67 -21.43 3.31
N ALA A 145 -2.80 -22.07 3.64
CA ALA A 145 -3.27 -22.26 5.00
C ALA A 145 -2.40 -23.25 5.82
N ASP A 146 -1.70 -24.14 5.13
CA ASP A 146 -0.89 -25.20 5.73
C ASP A 146 0.61 -24.84 5.84
N ARG A 147 1.01 -23.64 5.40
CA ARG A 147 2.40 -23.19 5.47
C ARG A 147 2.79 -22.80 6.90
N ASP A 148 3.90 -23.34 7.38
CA ASP A 148 4.53 -22.87 8.61
C ASP A 148 5.00 -21.42 8.46
N SER A 149 4.94 -20.66 9.55
CA SER A 149 5.42 -19.28 9.56
C SER A 149 6.96 -19.23 9.61
N CYS A 150 7.55 -18.44 8.72
CA CYS A 150 8.98 -18.15 8.75
C CYS A 150 9.35 -17.46 10.07
N TRP A 151 10.45 -17.88 10.70
CA TRP A 151 10.90 -17.28 11.97
C TRP A 151 11.21 -15.78 11.86
N TYR A 152 11.66 -15.33 10.69
CA TYR A 152 11.91 -13.92 10.42
C TYR A 152 10.69 -13.18 9.86
N GLY A 153 9.59 -13.90 9.62
CA GLY A 153 8.33 -13.38 9.09
C GLY A 153 8.53 -12.42 7.92
N PHE A 154 7.87 -11.27 8.00
CA PHE A 154 7.96 -10.23 6.97
C PHE A 154 9.36 -9.62 6.82
N MET A 155 10.27 -9.80 7.79
CA MET A 155 11.65 -9.29 7.74
C MET A 155 12.62 -10.25 7.05
N CYS A 156 12.16 -11.43 6.64
CA CYS A 156 13.02 -12.44 6.05
C CYS A 156 13.63 -11.94 4.73
N ARG A 157 14.96 -11.78 4.66
CA ARG A 157 15.65 -11.37 3.42
C ARG A 157 15.68 -12.49 2.38
N THR A 158 15.72 -13.74 2.83
CA THR A 158 15.78 -14.94 1.99
C THR A 158 14.56 -15.09 1.10
N GLN A 159 13.40 -14.56 1.52
CA GLN A 159 12.16 -14.62 0.74
C GLN A 159 12.27 -13.93 -0.64
N HIS A 160 13.20 -12.99 -0.79
CA HIS A 160 13.33 -12.19 -2.02
C HIS A 160 14.15 -12.89 -3.12
N HIS A 161 15.02 -13.84 -2.75
CA HIS A 161 15.97 -14.44 -3.70
C HIS A 161 16.03 -15.97 -3.66
N ARG A 162 15.26 -16.63 -2.78
CA ARG A 162 15.09 -18.09 -2.75
C ARG A 162 13.62 -18.45 -2.92
N GLN A 163 13.23 -18.78 -4.14
CA GLN A 163 11.84 -19.10 -4.47
C GLN A 163 11.30 -20.28 -3.66
N ASP A 164 12.09 -21.34 -3.47
CA ASP A 164 11.67 -22.50 -2.66
C ASP A 164 11.39 -22.12 -1.19
N HIS A 165 12.17 -21.19 -0.63
CA HIS A 165 11.96 -20.69 0.72
C HIS A 165 10.66 -19.86 0.79
N ALA A 166 10.48 -18.94 -0.16
CA ALA A 166 9.29 -18.11 -0.28
C ALA A 166 8.03 -18.96 -0.43
N LYS A 167 8.08 -20.02 -1.25
CA LYS A 167 6.96 -20.95 -1.45
C LYS A 167 6.64 -21.75 -0.20
N LYS A 168 7.67 -22.29 0.47
CA LYS A 168 7.49 -23.24 1.59
C LYS A 168 6.94 -22.60 2.87
N LEU A 169 7.32 -21.36 3.17
CA LEU A 169 7.03 -20.73 4.47
C LEU A 169 6.19 -19.47 4.30
N ASN A 170 5.22 -19.25 5.20
CA ASN A 170 4.47 -18.01 5.28
C ASN A 170 5.36 -16.86 5.75
N HIS A 171 5.35 -15.74 5.03
CA HIS A 171 6.06 -14.51 5.41
C HIS A 171 5.12 -13.40 5.86
N VAL A 172 3.80 -13.58 5.74
CA VAL A 172 2.80 -12.66 6.30
C VAL A 172 2.53 -13.04 7.76
N CYS A 173 3.57 -12.90 8.59
CA CYS A 173 3.54 -13.20 10.02
C CYS A 173 4.57 -12.34 10.77
N ARG A 174 4.37 -12.18 12.08
CA ARG A 174 5.33 -11.48 12.94
C ARG A 174 6.61 -12.33 13.11
N PRO A 175 7.81 -11.72 13.10
CA PRO A 175 9.05 -12.41 13.45
C PRO A 175 8.98 -12.99 14.87
N THR A 176 9.46 -14.21 15.03
CA THR A 176 9.59 -14.91 16.32
C THR A 176 11.03 -15.07 16.77
N ARG A 177 12.00 -14.79 15.88
CA ARG A 177 13.42 -14.60 16.20
C ARG A 177 13.83 -13.17 15.86
N GLY A 178 14.89 -12.68 16.52
CA GLY A 178 15.47 -11.34 16.31
C GLY A 178 15.93 -11.10 14.87
N ASN A 179 16.55 -9.94 14.62
CA ASN A 179 16.91 -9.51 13.26
C ASN A 179 17.69 -10.60 12.48
N PRO A 180 17.25 -10.96 11.26
CA PRO A 180 17.97 -11.85 10.34
C PRO A 180 19.26 -11.25 9.80
#